data_AF-A0A8T0PLQ2-F1
#
_entry.id   AF-A0A8T0PLQ2-F1
#
_cell.length_a   1.000
_cell.length_b   1.000
_cell.length_c   1.000
_cell.angle_alpha   90.00
_cell.angle_beta   90.00
_cell.angle_gamma   90.00
#
_symmetry.space_group_name_H-M   'P 1'
#
loop_
_entity.id
_entity.type
_entity.pdbx_description
1 polymer ?
#
loop_
_entity_poly.entity_id
_entity_poly.type
_entity_poly.pdbx_seq_one_letter_code
_entity_poly.pdbx_strand_id
1 'polypeptide(L)'
;MELPTKMLVLLLVAFGVPFPHWLAAPPITLTERLEVSQQHPTAATYMSFMTRLDCAVKSTTVESILYRPLLGEQKLSTTPEYWVNIELTDAAGRRLLTLALRSDNLYVSGFANRHGEWFAFKGQQAKLPGSTALSYTGDYADIFGQGVGYRGLGSVQVNRPQALANTLLLADYRSGSGPDTALKPALGFFILTISEAERFPTLRAALGRAMDASTPQTMGESLVRLAVNWKRLSCALRAWDRFGRTMAVWNANTEARELRTNIGVTTPEAALDNIQPLLRSNGCTWTH
;
A
#
# COMPACT_ATOMS: atom_id res chain seq x y z
N MET A 1 1.83 17.16 42.58
CA MET A 1 1.55 15.71 42.62
C MET A 1 0.82 15.39 41.32
N GLU A 2 1.57 15.07 40.27
CA GLU A 2 1.03 14.81 38.93
C GLU A 2 0.50 13.38 38.87
N LEU A 3 -0.77 13.22 38.52
CA LEU A 3 -1.34 11.91 38.22
C LEU A 3 -0.86 11.45 36.85
N PRO A 4 -0.42 10.18 36.68
CA PRO A 4 0.00 9.68 35.39
C PRO A 4 -1.16 9.67 34.40
N THR A 5 -0.89 10.07 33.16
CA THR A 5 -1.86 10.25 32.05
C THR A 5 -2.83 9.07 31.86
N LYS A 6 -2.40 7.85 32.20
CA LYS A 6 -3.22 6.63 32.15
C LYS A 6 -4.39 6.64 33.15
N MET A 7 -4.23 7.30 34.29
CA MET A 7 -5.24 7.37 35.36
C MET A 7 -6.31 8.43 35.06
N LEU A 8 -5.95 9.48 34.31
CA LEU A 8 -6.89 10.51 33.83
C LEU A 8 -7.88 9.95 32.79
N VAL A 9 -7.40 9.04 31.93
CA VAL A 9 -8.23 8.36 30.91
C VAL A 9 -9.27 7.44 31.56
N LEU A 10 -8.93 6.71 32.62
CA LEU A 10 -9.88 5.87 33.35
C LEU A 10 -10.96 6.69 34.09
N LEU A 11 -10.61 7.87 34.61
CA LEU A 11 -11.57 8.75 35.27
C LEU A 11 -12.59 9.33 34.27
N LEU A 12 -12.19 9.73 33.07
CA LEU A 12 -13.11 10.30 32.08
C LEU A 12 -14.13 9.29 31.55
N VAL A 13 -13.76 8.01 31.44
CA VAL A 13 -14.67 6.92 31.06
C VAL A 13 -15.74 6.67 32.13
N ALA A 14 -15.39 6.81 33.42
CA ALA A 14 -16.30 6.57 34.54
C ALA A 14 -17.40 7.66 34.68
N PHE A 15 -17.20 8.85 34.13
CA PHE A 15 -18.12 10.00 34.28
C PHE A 15 -18.92 10.36 33.03
N GLY A 16 -18.89 9.54 31.97
CA GLY A 16 -19.74 9.75 30.78
C GLY A 16 -19.47 11.08 30.04
N VAL A 17 -18.29 11.66 30.22
CA VAL A 17 -17.90 12.91 29.54
C VAL A 17 -17.53 12.55 28.09
N PRO A 18 -18.11 13.21 27.07
CA PRO A 18 -17.72 12.98 25.68
C PRO A 18 -16.21 13.21 25.50
N PHE A 19 -15.53 12.22 24.94
CA PHE A 19 -14.09 12.27 24.69
C PHE A 19 -13.77 13.50 23.82
N PRO A 20 -12.85 14.39 24.26
CA PRO A 20 -12.31 15.40 23.39
C PRO A 20 -11.66 14.74 22.17
N HIS A 21 -11.99 15.21 20.97
CA HIS A 21 -11.49 14.69 19.69
C HIS A 21 -9.94 14.72 19.57
N TRP A 22 -9.25 15.46 20.45
CA TRP A 22 -7.79 15.53 20.55
C TRP A 22 -7.17 14.47 21.48
N LEU A 23 -7.97 13.61 22.12
CA LEU A 23 -7.53 12.42 22.86
C LEU A 23 -7.77 11.11 22.08
N ALA A 24 -7.95 11.17 20.76
CA ALA A 24 -7.92 9.97 19.95
C ALA A 24 -6.59 9.25 20.17
N ALA A 25 -6.64 7.98 20.58
CA ALA A 25 -5.45 7.17 20.69
C ALA A 25 -4.66 7.24 19.38
N PRO A 26 -3.32 7.41 19.42
CA PRO A 26 -2.54 7.40 18.20
C PRO A 26 -2.77 6.08 17.45
N PRO A 27 -2.83 6.10 16.12
CA PRO A 27 -3.01 4.89 15.33
C PRO A 27 -1.91 3.87 15.64
N ILE A 28 -2.28 2.60 15.68
CA ILE A 28 -1.34 1.52 15.98
C ILE A 28 -0.38 1.38 14.79
N THR A 29 0.92 1.30 15.05
CA THR A 29 1.93 1.15 14.00
C THR A 29 2.51 -0.25 14.03
N LEU A 30 2.44 -0.95 12.91
CA LEU A 30 3.20 -2.17 12.63
C LEU A 30 4.42 -1.81 11.79
N THR A 31 5.56 -2.43 12.02
CA THR A 31 6.79 -2.11 11.28
C THR A 31 7.41 -3.35 10.67
N GLU A 32 7.61 -3.32 9.35
CA GLU A 32 8.36 -4.32 8.60
C GLU A 32 9.65 -3.75 8.06
N ARG A 33 10.67 -4.60 7.92
CA ARG A 33 12.01 -4.20 7.47
C ARG A 33 12.41 -4.86 6.17
N LEU A 34 13.01 -4.07 5.29
CA LEU A 34 13.66 -4.52 4.07
C LEU A 34 15.08 -3.95 4.02
N GLU A 35 16.08 -4.84 4.02
CA GLU A 35 17.46 -4.41 3.77
C GLU A 35 17.64 -4.02 2.31
N VAL A 36 18.28 -2.86 2.10
CA VAL A 36 18.68 -2.36 0.80
C VAL A 36 20.15 -1.98 0.84
N SER A 37 20.95 -2.67 0.04
CA SER A 37 22.40 -2.54 -0.05
C SER A 37 22.86 -2.89 -1.47
N GLN A 38 24.17 -2.99 -1.71
CA GLN A 38 24.67 -3.45 -3.01
C GLN A 38 24.36 -4.95 -3.23
N GLN A 39 24.20 -5.71 -2.15
CA GLN A 39 23.96 -7.15 -2.14
C GLN A 39 22.48 -7.52 -1.91
N HIS A 40 21.69 -6.62 -1.32
CA HIS A 40 20.27 -6.83 -1.02
C HIS A 40 19.35 -5.70 -1.53
N PRO A 41 18.06 -5.97 -1.81
CA PRO A 41 17.42 -7.27 -1.69
C PRO A 41 17.79 -8.23 -2.83
N THR A 42 17.87 -9.52 -2.50
CA THR A 42 17.80 -10.59 -3.49
C THR A 42 16.35 -10.97 -3.73
N ALA A 43 16.05 -11.80 -4.72
CA ALA A 43 14.70 -12.34 -4.90
C ALA A 43 14.21 -13.02 -3.61
N ALA A 44 15.08 -13.81 -2.97
CA ALA A 44 14.75 -14.50 -1.73
C ALA A 44 14.45 -13.53 -0.59
N THR A 45 15.32 -12.53 -0.32
CA THR A 45 15.09 -11.61 0.80
C THR A 45 13.92 -10.66 0.56
N TYR A 46 13.68 -10.27 -0.70
CA TYR A 46 12.48 -9.52 -1.08
C TYR A 46 11.21 -10.35 -0.86
N MET A 47 11.17 -11.61 -1.31
CA MET A 47 9.99 -12.45 -1.10
C MET A 47 9.76 -12.76 0.38
N SER A 48 10.82 -12.97 1.18
CA SER A 48 10.69 -13.09 2.63
C SER A 48 10.13 -11.83 3.28
N PHE A 49 10.55 -10.64 2.83
CA PHE A 49 9.95 -9.38 3.25
C PHE A 49 8.46 -9.31 2.91
N MET A 50 8.08 -9.62 1.67
CA MET A 50 6.68 -9.61 1.24
C MET A 50 5.81 -10.59 2.03
N THR A 51 6.34 -11.76 2.43
CA THR A 51 5.63 -12.69 3.32
C THR A 51 5.38 -12.09 4.70
N ARG A 52 6.36 -11.38 5.27
CA ARG A 52 6.14 -10.70 6.56
C ARG A 52 5.16 -9.54 6.43
N LEU A 53 5.23 -8.78 5.33
CA LEU A 53 4.26 -7.73 5.03
C LEU A 53 2.84 -8.30 4.92
N ASP A 54 2.64 -9.41 4.21
CA ASP A 54 1.35 -10.11 4.13
C ASP A 54 0.85 -10.52 5.52
N CYS A 55 1.72 -11.03 6.40
CA CYS A 55 1.36 -11.32 7.80
C CYS A 55 0.97 -10.06 8.59
N ALA A 56 1.71 -8.96 8.43
CA ALA A 56 1.41 -7.68 9.08
C ALA A 56 0.08 -7.09 8.58
N VAL A 57 -0.21 -7.18 7.28
CA VAL A 57 -1.49 -6.76 6.72
C VAL A 57 -2.61 -7.63 7.27
N LYS A 58 -2.44 -8.96 7.26
CA LYS A 58 -3.42 -9.92 7.82
C LYS A 58 -3.77 -9.63 9.27
N SER A 59 -2.80 -9.26 10.10
CA SER A 59 -3.05 -8.97 11.52
C SER A 59 -3.86 -7.71 11.76
N THR A 60 -4.03 -6.85 10.74
CA THR A 60 -4.93 -5.69 10.77
C THR A 60 -6.36 -6.00 10.31
N THR A 61 -6.64 -7.26 9.96
CA THR A 61 -7.94 -7.69 9.43
C THR A 61 -8.61 -8.74 10.32
N VAL A 62 -9.94 -8.72 10.36
CA VAL A 62 -10.76 -9.69 11.12
C VAL A 62 -11.55 -10.64 10.23
N GLU A 63 -11.71 -10.31 8.94
CA GLU A 63 -12.52 -11.07 7.99
C GLU A 63 -11.68 -11.56 6.81
N SER A 64 -12.14 -12.65 6.19
CA SER A 64 -11.54 -13.14 4.95
C SER A 64 -12.59 -13.79 4.05
N ILE A 65 -12.33 -13.79 2.75
CA ILE A 65 -13.10 -14.55 1.76
C ILE A 65 -12.15 -15.58 1.14
N LEU A 66 -12.42 -16.87 1.37
CA LEU A 66 -11.58 -17.98 0.88
C LEU A 66 -10.08 -17.74 1.15
N TYR A 67 -9.75 -17.46 2.42
CA TYR A 67 -8.38 -17.19 2.90
C TYR A 67 -7.73 -15.92 2.34
N ARG A 68 -8.47 -15.08 1.60
CA ARG A 68 -8.04 -13.73 1.21
C ARG A 68 -8.46 -12.73 2.29
N PRO A 69 -7.51 -12.03 2.94
CA PRO A 69 -7.84 -11.03 3.96
C PRO A 69 -8.72 -9.94 3.36
N LEU A 70 -9.78 -9.56 4.08
CA LEU A 70 -10.59 -8.41 3.73
C LEU A 70 -10.13 -7.23 4.58
N LEU A 71 -9.54 -6.23 3.93
CA LEU A 71 -9.06 -5.02 4.60
C LEU A 71 -10.20 -4.32 5.36
N GLY A 72 -9.83 -3.56 6.38
CA GLY A 72 -10.76 -2.71 7.12
C GLY A 72 -11.46 -1.68 6.22
N GLU A 73 -12.52 -1.06 6.73
CA GLU A 73 -13.22 -0.01 6.01
C GLU A 73 -12.30 1.16 5.67
N GLN A 74 -12.38 1.64 4.43
CA GLN A 74 -11.57 2.76 3.99
C GLN A 74 -11.99 4.06 4.67
N LYS A 75 -11.08 4.59 5.49
CA LYS A 75 -11.18 5.89 6.15
C LYS A 75 -10.57 6.95 5.25
N LEU A 76 -11.32 7.44 4.25
CA LEU A 76 -10.79 8.38 3.25
C LEU A 76 -10.48 9.77 3.85
N SER A 77 -11.35 10.24 4.74
CA SER A 77 -11.28 11.59 5.34
C SER A 77 -10.59 11.61 6.70
N THR A 78 -10.35 10.46 7.32
CA THR A 78 -9.76 10.33 8.66
C THR A 78 -8.54 9.42 8.65
N THR A 79 -7.78 9.42 9.73
CA THR A 79 -6.60 8.56 9.89
C THR A 79 -7.03 7.08 9.91
N PRO A 80 -6.31 6.16 9.24
CA PRO A 80 -6.56 4.73 9.36
C PRO A 80 -6.34 4.27 10.80
N GLU A 81 -6.93 3.13 11.17
CA GLU A 81 -6.76 2.56 12.50
C GLU A 81 -5.34 2.05 12.74
N TYR A 82 -4.72 1.53 11.67
CA TYR A 82 -3.35 1.05 11.68
C TYR A 82 -2.53 1.69 10.56
N TRP A 83 -1.27 1.96 10.87
CA TRP A 83 -0.23 2.19 9.89
C TRP A 83 0.66 0.95 9.78
N VAL A 84 1.02 0.60 8.54
CA VAL A 84 2.07 -0.37 8.27
C VAL A 84 3.28 0.42 7.77
N ASN A 85 4.28 0.57 8.62
CA ASN A 85 5.52 1.24 8.29
C ASN A 85 6.49 0.24 7.66
N ILE A 86 7.07 0.63 6.52
CA ILE A 86 8.15 -0.14 5.90
C ILE A 86 9.45 0.62 6.11
N GLU A 87 10.33 0.07 6.95
CA GLU A 87 11.68 0.59 7.17
C GLU A 87 12.65 -0.04 6.18
N LEU A 88 13.22 0.79 5.32
CA LEU A 88 14.29 0.42 4.41
C LEU A 88 15.60 0.66 5.17
N THR A 89 16.39 -0.38 5.37
CA THR A 89 17.61 -0.33 6.19
C THR A 89 18.86 -0.60 5.37
N ASP A 90 20.01 -0.11 5.81
CA ASP A 90 21.29 -0.58 5.28
C ASP A 90 21.67 -1.97 5.84
N ALA A 91 22.80 -2.50 5.38
CA ALA A 91 23.34 -3.78 5.84
C ALA A 91 23.71 -3.83 7.34
N ALA A 92 23.86 -2.68 8.00
CA ALA A 92 24.06 -2.58 9.45
C ALA A 92 22.73 -2.46 10.21
N GLY A 93 21.59 -2.52 9.53
CA GLY A 93 20.26 -2.37 10.12
C GLY A 93 19.89 -0.93 10.46
N ARG A 94 20.65 0.07 10.01
CA ARG A 94 20.32 1.48 10.23
C ARG A 94 19.21 1.89 9.26
N ARG A 95 18.16 2.52 9.78
CA ARG A 95 17.04 3.03 9.00
C ARG A 95 17.49 4.15 8.06
N LEU A 96 17.25 3.96 6.75
CA LEU A 96 17.49 4.96 5.72
C LEU A 96 16.21 5.72 5.37
N LEU A 97 15.08 5.00 5.31
CA LEU A 97 13.80 5.53 4.85
C LEU A 97 12.68 4.76 5.56
N THR A 98 11.59 5.45 5.90
CA THR A 98 10.34 4.80 6.31
C THR A 98 9.24 5.19 5.34
N LEU A 99 8.47 4.23 4.84
CA LEU A 99 7.23 4.48 4.10
C LEU A 99 6.04 4.23 5.02
N ALA A 100 5.04 5.12 4.99
CA ALA A 100 3.80 4.94 5.74
C ALA A 100 2.69 4.43 4.83
N LEU A 101 2.28 3.17 5.01
CA LEU A 101 1.18 2.55 4.29
C LEU A 101 -0.05 2.51 5.18
N ARG A 102 -1.20 2.85 4.60
CA ARG A 102 -2.48 2.70 5.30
C ARG A 102 -2.91 1.24 5.32
N SER A 103 -3.36 0.72 6.46
CA SER A 103 -3.84 -0.67 6.51
C SER A 103 -5.15 -0.92 5.76
N ASP A 104 -5.97 0.12 5.58
CA ASP A 104 -7.30 0.01 4.99
C ASP A 104 -7.32 -0.06 3.45
N ASN A 105 -6.25 0.39 2.79
CA ASN A 105 -6.12 0.34 1.33
C ASN A 105 -4.68 0.13 0.82
N LEU A 106 -3.68 -0.02 1.69
CA LEU A 106 -2.28 -0.21 1.34
C LEU A 106 -1.68 0.93 0.50
N TYR A 107 -2.26 2.14 0.54
CA TYR A 107 -1.71 3.29 -0.18
C TYR A 107 -0.56 3.88 0.64
N VAL A 108 0.55 4.17 -0.04
CA VAL A 108 1.61 4.99 0.54
C VAL A 108 1.04 6.40 0.75
N SER A 109 1.07 6.89 1.98
CA SER A 109 0.61 8.25 2.30
C SER A 109 1.76 9.26 2.38
N GLY A 110 2.98 8.76 2.56
CA GLY A 110 4.17 9.57 2.72
C GLY A 110 5.38 8.74 3.14
N PHE A 111 6.48 9.43 3.41
CA PHE A 111 7.73 8.83 3.86
C PHE A 111 8.45 9.69 4.89
N ALA A 112 9.30 9.06 5.71
CA ALA A 112 10.26 9.73 6.57
C ALA A 112 11.67 9.49 6.05
N ASN A 113 12.44 10.56 5.84
CA ASN A 113 13.84 10.47 5.42
C ASN A 113 14.75 9.98 6.57
N ARG A 114 16.05 9.80 6.32
CA ARG A 114 16.98 9.32 7.37
C ARG A 114 17.14 10.29 8.52
N HIS A 115 16.80 11.55 8.30
CA HIS A 115 16.91 12.63 9.25
C HIS A 115 15.66 12.82 10.11
N GLY A 116 14.62 12.00 9.90
CA GLY A 116 13.38 12.04 10.66
C GLY A 116 12.37 13.07 10.16
N GLU A 117 12.61 13.73 9.04
CA GLU A 117 11.62 14.61 8.41
C GLU A 117 10.58 13.79 7.66
N TRP A 118 9.31 14.06 7.95
CA TRP A 118 8.19 13.43 7.27
C TRP A 118 7.73 14.27 6.08
N PHE A 119 7.45 13.59 4.98
CA PHE A 119 6.86 14.14 3.77
C PHE A 119 5.60 13.35 3.44
N ALA A 120 4.49 14.04 3.22
CA ALA A 120 3.22 13.42 2.87
C ALA A 120 2.78 13.85 1.48
N PHE A 121 2.17 12.93 0.74
CA PHE A 121 1.48 13.30 -0.49
C PHE A 121 0.45 14.40 -0.22
N LYS A 122 0.22 15.26 -1.23
CA LYS A 122 -0.76 16.33 -1.16
C LYS A 122 -2.13 15.77 -0.71
N GLY A 123 -2.68 16.32 0.36
CA GLY A 123 -3.96 15.90 0.95
C GLY A 123 -3.85 14.82 2.03
N GLN A 124 -2.65 14.29 2.32
CA GLN A 124 -2.43 13.30 3.38
C GLN A 124 -1.80 13.88 4.65
N GLN A 125 -1.45 15.16 4.68
CA GLN A 125 -0.74 15.80 5.79
C GLN A 125 -1.51 15.74 7.11
N ALA A 126 -2.85 15.84 7.06
CA ALA A 126 -3.69 15.69 8.24
C ALA A 126 -3.64 14.28 8.85
N LYS A 127 -3.33 13.25 8.04
CA LYS A 127 -3.19 11.86 8.50
C LYS A 127 -1.77 11.53 8.97
N LEU A 128 -0.78 12.33 8.56
CA LEU A 128 0.61 12.26 8.99
C LEU A 128 1.03 13.60 9.64
N PRO A 129 0.60 13.87 10.89
CA PRO A 129 0.84 15.15 11.54
C PRO A 129 2.34 15.51 11.60
N GLY A 130 2.65 16.78 11.33
CA GLY A 130 4.04 17.28 11.29
C GLY A 130 4.78 17.01 9.98
N SER A 131 4.11 16.41 8.98
CA SER A 131 4.70 16.20 7.66
C SER A 131 4.70 17.46 6.79
N THR A 132 5.72 17.57 5.93
CA THR A 132 5.76 18.54 4.84
C THR A 132 4.97 18.03 3.65
N ALA A 133 4.14 18.88 3.07
CA ALA A 133 3.35 18.58 1.89
C ALA A 133 4.24 18.43 0.64
N LEU A 134 4.12 17.31 -0.06
CA LEU A 134 4.54 17.23 -1.46
C LEU A 134 3.56 18.02 -2.34
N SER A 135 4.05 18.50 -3.48
CA SER A 135 3.30 19.31 -4.45
C SER A 135 2.29 18.51 -5.28
N TYR A 136 2.30 17.18 -5.15
CA TYR A 136 1.49 16.23 -5.90
C TYR A 136 0.87 15.15 -5.01
N THR A 137 -0.18 14.50 -5.50
CA THR A 137 -0.85 13.39 -4.81
C THR A 137 -0.13 12.06 -5.04
N GLY A 138 -0.59 10.99 -4.38
CA GLY A 138 -0.09 9.64 -4.60
C GLY A 138 -0.70 8.94 -5.83
N ASP A 139 -1.54 9.61 -6.60
CA ASP A 139 -2.21 9.02 -7.76
C ASP A 139 -1.23 8.82 -8.92
N TYR A 140 -1.40 7.75 -9.68
CA TYR A 140 -0.50 7.44 -10.80
C TYR A 140 -0.39 8.57 -11.84
N ALA A 141 -1.48 9.31 -12.07
CA ALA A 141 -1.49 10.45 -13.00
C ALA A 141 -0.57 11.58 -12.53
N ASP A 142 -0.45 11.78 -11.22
CA ASP A 142 0.45 12.78 -10.64
C ASP A 142 1.89 12.27 -10.60
N ILE A 143 2.11 10.98 -10.34
CA ILE A 143 3.44 10.36 -10.30
C ILE A 143 4.06 10.22 -11.70
N PHE A 144 3.31 9.71 -12.67
CA PHE A 144 3.82 9.37 -14.00
C PHE A 144 3.38 10.34 -15.10
N GLY A 145 2.47 11.27 -14.81
CA GLY A 145 1.94 12.24 -15.76
C GLY A 145 0.50 11.93 -16.18
N GLN A 146 -0.29 13.00 -16.42
CA GLN A 146 -1.74 12.92 -16.63
C GLN A 146 -2.13 12.10 -17.87
N GLY A 147 -1.31 12.11 -18.94
CA GLY A 147 -1.53 11.30 -20.14
C GLY A 147 -1.04 9.85 -20.03
N VAL A 148 -0.31 9.50 -18.96
CA VAL A 148 0.32 8.19 -18.78
C VAL A 148 -0.42 7.38 -17.71
N GLY A 149 -0.66 7.99 -16.54
CA GLY A 149 -1.36 7.36 -15.42
C GLY A 149 -0.71 6.03 -15.02
N TYR A 150 -1.55 5.02 -14.76
CA TYR A 150 -1.10 3.70 -14.29
C TYR A 150 -0.13 3.00 -15.24
N ARG A 151 -0.15 3.33 -16.54
CA ARG A 151 0.75 2.71 -17.53
C ARG A 151 2.21 3.02 -17.22
N GLY A 152 2.49 4.10 -16.49
CA GLY A 152 3.82 4.47 -16.04
C GLY A 152 4.46 3.42 -15.13
N LEU A 153 3.65 2.62 -14.40
CA LEU A 153 4.16 1.46 -13.64
C LEU A 153 4.93 0.48 -14.52
N GLY A 154 4.54 0.35 -15.79
CA GLY A 154 5.23 -0.52 -16.76
C GLY A 154 6.59 0.00 -17.18
N SER A 155 6.87 1.29 -16.97
CA SER A 155 8.17 1.91 -17.27
C SER A 155 9.13 1.93 -16.08
N VAL A 156 8.67 1.53 -14.88
CA VAL A 156 9.52 1.48 -13.69
C VAL A 156 10.59 0.41 -13.88
N GLN A 157 11.85 0.84 -13.79
CA GLN A 157 13.01 -0.04 -13.84
C GLN A 157 13.24 -0.69 -12.48
N VAL A 158 13.18 -2.02 -12.46
CA VAL A 158 13.30 -2.83 -11.24
C VAL A 158 14.50 -3.74 -11.32
N ASN A 159 15.44 -3.50 -10.41
CA ASN A 159 16.43 -4.45 -9.93
C ASN A 159 16.97 -3.92 -8.59
N ARG A 160 17.87 -4.67 -7.96
CA ARG A 160 18.50 -4.28 -6.70
C ARG A 160 19.22 -2.93 -6.73
N PRO A 161 20.09 -2.59 -7.71
CA PRO A 161 20.67 -1.25 -7.83
C PRO A 161 19.62 -0.13 -7.82
N GLN A 162 18.49 -0.30 -8.53
CA GLN A 162 17.42 0.70 -8.52
C GLN A 162 16.71 0.77 -7.16
N ALA A 163 16.56 -0.34 -6.44
CA ALA A 163 16.04 -0.31 -5.07
C ALA A 163 16.92 0.58 -4.16
N LEU A 164 18.24 0.42 -4.24
CA LEU A 164 19.19 1.22 -3.47
C LEU A 164 19.18 2.69 -3.90
N ALA A 165 19.28 2.97 -5.20
CA ALA A 165 19.29 4.33 -5.72
C ALA A 165 18.02 5.11 -5.32
N ASN A 166 16.84 4.49 -5.49
CA ASN A 166 15.57 5.11 -5.09
C ASN A 166 15.44 5.28 -3.57
N THR A 167 15.97 4.33 -2.78
CA THR A 167 16.02 4.47 -1.31
C THR A 167 16.86 5.67 -0.91
N LEU A 168 18.07 5.81 -1.46
CA LEU A 168 18.98 6.91 -1.14
C LEU A 168 18.41 8.26 -1.56
N LEU A 169 17.78 8.34 -2.73
CA LEU A 169 17.13 9.57 -3.21
C LEU A 169 16.10 10.10 -2.21
N LEU A 170 15.22 9.25 -1.69
CA LEU A 170 14.23 9.66 -0.69
C LEU A 170 14.87 9.86 0.70
N ALA A 171 15.86 9.04 1.06
CA ALA A 171 16.52 9.10 2.34
C ALA A 171 17.29 10.41 2.57
N ASP A 172 17.91 10.96 1.51
CA ASP A 172 18.74 12.16 1.58
C ASP A 172 17.97 13.46 1.22
N TYR A 173 16.71 13.36 0.79
CA TYR A 173 15.90 14.54 0.47
C TYR A 173 15.66 15.41 1.71
N ARG A 174 15.86 16.72 1.58
CA ARG A 174 15.58 17.72 2.62
C ARG A 174 14.56 18.74 2.12
N SER A 175 13.71 19.25 3.01
CA SER A 175 12.83 20.35 2.62
C SER A 175 13.67 21.56 2.19
N GLY A 176 13.36 22.13 1.03
CA GLY A 176 14.10 23.26 0.47
C GLY A 176 15.40 22.92 -0.26
N SER A 177 15.83 21.65 -0.33
CA SER A 177 17.04 21.26 -1.09
C SER A 177 16.82 21.14 -2.60
N GLY A 178 15.59 21.33 -3.09
CA GLY A 178 15.23 21.25 -4.50
C GLY A 178 13.77 20.89 -4.73
N PRO A 179 13.32 20.84 -6.00
CA PRO A 179 11.93 20.52 -6.34
C PRO A 179 11.62 19.05 -6.00
N ASP A 180 10.52 18.84 -5.28
CA ASP A 180 10.06 17.52 -4.85
C ASP A 180 9.57 16.61 -5.99
N THR A 181 9.38 17.16 -7.20
CA THR A 181 9.02 16.41 -8.40
C THR A 181 10.09 15.42 -8.81
N ALA A 182 11.36 15.65 -8.42
CA ALA A 182 12.45 14.72 -8.65
C ALA A 182 12.27 13.38 -7.90
N LEU A 183 11.42 13.34 -6.87
CA LEU A 183 11.18 12.15 -6.05
C LEU A 183 10.15 11.19 -6.67
N LYS A 184 9.40 11.63 -7.69
CA LYS A 184 8.33 10.84 -8.33
C LYS A 184 8.79 9.47 -8.83
N PRO A 185 9.95 9.30 -9.50
CA PRO A 185 10.41 7.98 -9.92
C PRO A 185 10.63 7.01 -8.75
N ALA A 186 11.21 7.49 -7.64
CA ALA A 186 11.44 6.66 -6.45
C ALA A 186 10.13 6.30 -5.74
N LEU A 187 9.20 7.23 -5.62
CA LEU A 187 7.87 6.94 -5.06
C LEU A 187 7.10 5.95 -5.97
N GLY A 188 7.17 6.12 -7.29
CA GLY A 188 6.61 5.17 -8.25
C GLY A 188 7.22 3.76 -8.12
N PHE A 189 8.54 3.68 -7.91
CA PHE A 189 9.23 2.42 -7.63
C PHE A 189 8.68 1.71 -6.38
N PHE A 190 8.53 2.42 -5.27
CA PHE A 190 8.04 1.81 -4.02
C PHE A 190 6.54 1.52 -4.04
N ILE A 191 5.74 2.33 -4.73
CA ILE A 191 4.32 2.00 -4.97
C ILE A 191 4.23 0.67 -5.73
N LEU A 192 5.00 0.49 -6.81
CA LEU A 192 5.01 -0.77 -7.56
C LEU A 192 5.53 -1.95 -6.72
N THR A 193 6.69 -1.78 -6.08
CA THR A 193 7.42 -2.88 -5.45
C THR A 193 6.94 -3.26 -4.07
N ILE A 194 6.11 -2.44 -3.42
CA ILE A 194 5.56 -2.72 -2.11
C ILE A 194 4.04 -2.76 -2.18
N SER A 195 3.38 -1.63 -2.50
CA SER A 195 1.92 -1.57 -2.47
C SER A 195 1.26 -2.47 -3.52
N GLU A 196 1.68 -2.41 -4.79
CA GLU A 196 1.09 -3.27 -5.83
C GLU A 196 1.53 -4.73 -5.67
N ALA A 197 2.79 -4.96 -5.30
CA ALA A 197 3.26 -6.30 -4.99
C ALA A 197 2.51 -6.95 -3.82
N GLU A 198 2.07 -6.17 -2.83
CA GLU A 198 1.26 -6.70 -1.74
C GLU A 198 -0.16 -7.06 -2.18
N ARG A 199 -0.71 -6.28 -3.12
CA ARG A 199 -2.05 -6.51 -3.66
C ARG A 199 -2.14 -7.71 -4.59
N PHE A 200 -1.09 -7.97 -5.37
CA PHE A 200 -1.14 -8.90 -6.50
C PHE A 200 0.01 -9.93 -6.47
N PRO A 201 -0.26 -11.19 -6.07
CA PRO A 201 0.76 -12.24 -5.97
C PRO A 201 1.53 -12.49 -7.27
N THR A 202 0.86 -12.44 -8.43
CA THR A 202 1.52 -12.63 -9.73
C THR A 202 2.53 -11.53 -10.04
N LEU A 203 2.19 -10.28 -9.74
CA LEU A 203 3.10 -9.14 -9.87
C LEU A 203 4.24 -9.23 -8.86
N ARG A 204 3.95 -9.59 -7.60
CA ARG A 204 4.95 -9.86 -6.56
C ARG A 204 6.01 -10.86 -7.03
N ALA A 205 5.58 -11.99 -7.60
CA ALA A 205 6.49 -13.02 -8.09
C ALA A 205 7.37 -12.53 -9.25
N ALA A 206 6.82 -11.72 -10.16
CA ALA A 206 7.59 -11.10 -11.25
C ALA A 206 8.64 -10.11 -10.72
N LEU A 207 8.25 -9.27 -9.76
CA LEU A 207 9.15 -8.31 -9.11
C LEU A 207 10.24 -9.00 -8.30
N GLY A 208 9.92 -10.10 -7.61
CA GLY A 208 10.92 -10.92 -6.92
C GLY A 208 12.02 -11.39 -7.87
N ARG A 209 11.66 -11.93 -9.05
CA ARG A 209 12.65 -12.30 -10.08
C ARG A 209 13.44 -11.10 -10.60
N ALA A 210 12.80 -9.94 -10.74
CA ALA A 210 13.46 -8.72 -11.22
C ALA A 210 14.53 -8.20 -10.24
N MET A 211 14.40 -8.42 -8.93
CA MET A 211 15.39 -7.96 -7.94
C MET A 211 16.78 -8.55 -8.17
N ASP A 212 16.87 -9.80 -8.64
CA ASP A 212 18.15 -10.47 -8.93
C ASP A 212 18.65 -10.27 -10.36
N ALA A 213 17.90 -9.57 -11.21
CA ALA A 213 18.30 -9.34 -12.58
C ALA A 213 19.54 -8.42 -12.66
N SER A 214 20.53 -8.82 -13.45
CA SER A 214 21.75 -8.02 -13.68
C SER A 214 21.46 -6.71 -14.42
N THR A 215 20.41 -6.69 -15.23
CA THR A 215 19.89 -5.49 -15.90
C THR A 215 18.51 -5.13 -15.36
N PRO A 216 18.15 -3.83 -15.29
CA PRO A 216 16.83 -3.44 -14.81
C PRO A 216 15.72 -4.02 -15.67
N GLN A 217 14.70 -4.60 -15.03
CA GLN A 217 13.53 -5.18 -15.69
C GLN A 217 12.34 -4.25 -15.59
N THR A 218 11.41 -4.36 -16.54
CA THR A 218 10.13 -3.64 -16.55
C THR A 218 8.97 -4.62 -16.50
N MET A 219 7.81 -4.18 -16.00
CA MET A 219 6.62 -5.03 -15.90
C MET A 219 5.73 -4.86 -17.14
N GLY A 220 5.29 -6.00 -17.71
CA GLY A 220 4.41 -6.00 -18.87
C GLY A 220 3.03 -5.39 -18.57
N GLU A 221 2.35 -4.94 -19.63
CA GLU A 221 1.06 -4.23 -19.52
C GLU A 221 -0.01 -5.05 -18.78
N SER A 222 -0.05 -6.36 -18.98
CA SER A 222 -1.02 -7.25 -18.32
C SER A 222 -0.88 -7.22 -16.79
N LEU A 223 0.34 -7.20 -16.26
CA LEU A 223 0.59 -7.16 -14.82
C LEU A 223 0.24 -5.80 -14.22
N VAL A 224 0.64 -4.70 -14.87
CA VAL A 224 0.38 -3.36 -14.33
C VAL A 224 -1.09 -2.97 -14.42
N ARG A 225 -1.84 -3.56 -15.36
CA ARG A 225 -3.28 -3.36 -15.48
C ARG A 225 -4.07 -3.97 -14.32
N LEU A 226 -3.49 -4.92 -13.58
CA LEU A 226 -4.09 -5.42 -12.33
C LEU A 226 -4.29 -4.27 -11.33
N ALA A 227 -3.32 -3.35 -11.22
CA ALA A 227 -3.33 -2.25 -10.25
C ALA A 227 -4.62 -1.40 -10.31
N VAL A 228 -5.07 -1.04 -11.51
CA VAL A 228 -6.30 -0.27 -11.71
C VAL A 228 -7.60 -1.08 -11.60
N ASN A 229 -7.50 -2.40 -11.46
CA ASN A 229 -8.64 -3.31 -11.30
C ASN A 229 -8.75 -3.87 -9.87
N TRP A 230 -7.91 -3.44 -8.92
CA TRP A 230 -7.96 -3.93 -7.53
C TRP A 230 -9.34 -3.80 -6.89
N LYS A 231 -9.94 -2.61 -6.99
CA LYS A 231 -11.29 -2.34 -6.49
C LYS A 231 -12.31 -3.27 -7.14
N ARG A 232 -12.26 -3.41 -8.47
CA ARG A 232 -13.22 -4.22 -9.24
C ARG A 232 -13.14 -5.69 -8.87
N LEU A 233 -11.92 -6.25 -8.81
CA LEU A 233 -11.65 -7.62 -8.33
C LEU A 233 -12.25 -7.83 -6.93
N SER A 234 -11.98 -6.89 -6.03
CA SER A 234 -12.48 -6.95 -4.65
C SER A 234 -14.01 -6.89 -4.58
N CYS A 235 -14.64 -5.98 -5.33
CA CYS A 235 -16.09 -5.82 -5.34
C CYS A 235 -16.80 -7.03 -5.97
N ALA A 236 -16.29 -7.56 -7.09
CA ALA A 236 -16.83 -8.75 -7.74
C ALA A 236 -16.79 -9.96 -6.81
N LEU A 237 -15.64 -10.22 -6.16
CA LEU A 237 -15.48 -11.33 -5.23
C LEU A 237 -16.36 -11.19 -3.99
N ARG A 238 -16.50 -9.98 -3.44
CA ARG A 238 -17.38 -9.71 -2.30
C ARG A 238 -18.86 -9.90 -2.65
N ALA A 239 -19.29 -9.46 -3.83
CA ALA A 239 -20.67 -9.70 -4.28
C ALA A 239 -20.93 -11.19 -4.52
N TRP A 240 -20.00 -11.88 -5.19
CA TRP A 240 -20.05 -13.32 -5.41
C TRP A 240 -20.14 -14.12 -4.11
N ASP A 241 -19.31 -13.76 -3.12
CA ASP A 241 -19.34 -14.34 -1.79
C ASP A 241 -20.69 -14.14 -1.09
N ARG A 242 -21.18 -12.90 -1.10
CA ARG A 242 -22.42 -12.50 -0.41
C ARG A 242 -23.68 -13.15 -1.00
N PHE A 243 -23.75 -13.33 -2.31
CA PHE A 243 -24.97 -13.76 -3.01
C PHE A 243 -24.99 -15.23 -3.42
N GLY A 244 -24.07 -16.05 -2.91
CA GLY A 244 -24.18 -17.52 -2.99
C GLY A 244 -23.15 -18.24 -3.86
N ARG A 245 -22.02 -17.60 -4.18
CA ARG A 245 -20.83 -18.20 -4.82
C ARG A 245 -21.08 -19.04 -6.07
N THR A 246 -22.07 -18.71 -6.89
CA THR A 246 -22.33 -19.41 -8.16
C THR A 246 -21.75 -18.66 -9.35
N MET A 247 -21.53 -19.36 -10.47
CA MET A 247 -21.18 -18.72 -11.73
C MET A 247 -22.29 -17.80 -12.25
N ALA A 248 -23.57 -18.07 -11.94
CA ALA A 248 -24.67 -17.19 -12.30
C ALA A 248 -24.53 -15.83 -11.62
N VAL A 249 -24.24 -15.82 -10.31
CA VAL A 249 -23.99 -14.59 -9.54
C VAL A 249 -22.76 -13.85 -10.08
N TRP A 250 -21.67 -14.56 -10.34
CA TRP A 250 -20.46 -13.95 -10.92
C TRP A 250 -20.76 -13.27 -12.26
N ASN A 251 -21.41 -13.98 -13.18
CA ASN A 251 -21.70 -13.48 -14.53
C ASN A 251 -22.71 -12.32 -14.55
N ALA A 252 -23.61 -12.25 -13.58
CA ALA A 252 -24.57 -11.15 -13.46
C ALA A 252 -23.94 -9.86 -12.92
N ASN A 253 -22.84 -9.96 -12.16
CA ASN A 253 -22.19 -8.81 -11.54
C ASN A 253 -21.51 -7.88 -12.57
N THR A 254 -21.77 -6.58 -12.48
CA THR A 254 -21.19 -5.57 -13.39
C THR A 254 -19.66 -5.50 -13.32
N GLU A 255 -19.07 -5.58 -12.13
CA GLU A 255 -17.61 -5.53 -11.97
C GLU A 255 -16.97 -6.76 -12.63
N ALA A 256 -17.55 -7.95 -12.46
CA ALA A 256 -17.08 -9.19 -13.10
C ALA A 256 -17.12 -9.10 -14.63
N ARG A 257 -18.18 -8.50 -15.20
CA ARG A 257 -18.27 -8.26 -16.66
C ARG A 257 -17.19 -7.29 -17.16
N GLU A 258 -16.90 -6.24 -16.40
CA GLU A 258 -15.80 -5.32 -16.72
C GLU A 258 -14.44 -6.02 -16.62
N LEU A 259 -14.21 -6.87 -15.61
CA LEU A 259 -12.97 -7.62 -15.43
C LEU A 259 -12.68 -8.55 -16.63
N ARG A 260 -13.70 -9.20 -17.18
CA ARG A 260 -13.58 -10.01 -18.41
C ARG A 260 -13.02 -9.19 -19.58
N THR A 261 -13.50 -7.97 -19.74
CA THR A 261 -13.09 -7.07 -20.83
C THR A 261 -11.73 -6.44 -20.56
N ASN A 262 -11.50 -6.01 -19.32
CA ASN A 262 -10.32 -5.22 -18.96
C ASN A 262 -9.06 -6.08 -18.80
N ILE A 263 -9.19 -7.26 -18.18
CA ILE A 263 -8.04 -8.10 -17.79
C ILE A 263 -8.26 -9.59 -18.07
N GLY A 264 -9.32 -9.97 -18.79
CA GLY A 264 -9.57 -11.37 -19.18
C GLY A 264 -9.99 -12.31 -18.05
N VAL A 265 -10.27 -11.78 -16.86
CA VAL A 265 -10.70 -12.59 -15.71
C VAL A 265 -12.17 -12.96 -15.89
N THR A 266 -12.44 -14.25 -16.08
CA THR A 266 -13.79 -14.77 -16.40
C THR A 266 -14.42 -15.58 -15.28
N THR A 267 -13.65 -15.99 -14.27
CA THR A 267 -14.15 -16.80 -13.14
C THR A 267 -13.72 -16.22 -11.80
N PRO A 268 -14.43 -16.54 -10.69
CA PRO A 268 -14.01 -16.19 -9.34
C PRO A 268 -12.64 -16.74 -8.97
N GLU A 269 -12.30 -17.97 -9.41
CA GLU A 269 -11.02 -18.62 -9.13
C GLU A 269 -9.87 -17.84 -9.78
N ALA A 270 -10.02 -17.48 -11.06
CA ALA A 270 -9.05 -16.63 -11.75
C ALA A 270 -8.90 -15.26 -11.08
N ALA A 271 -9.98 -14.71 -10.49
CA ALA A 271 -9.89 -13.48 -9.72
C ALA A 271 -9.09 -13.67 -8.42
N LEU A 272 -9.35 -14.76 -7.67
CA LEU A 272 -8.66 -15.10 -6.43
C LEU A 272 -7.15 -15.36 -6.65
N ASP A 273 -6.78 -15.94 -7.78
CA ASP A 273 -5.37 -16.16 -8.14
C ASP A 273 -4.59 -14.86 -8.33
N ASN A 274 -5.28 -13.76 -8.63
CA ASN A 274 -4.65 -12.49 -8.91
C ASN A 274 -4.56 -11.55 -7.68
N ILE A 275 -5.30 -11.76 -6.59
CA ILE A 275 -5.45 -10.76 -5.51
C ILE A 275 -5.24 -11.33 -4.10
N GLN A 276 -4.60 -10.58 -3.19
CA GLN A 276 -4.25 -11.10 -1.85
C GLN A 276 -4.25 -10.16 -0.64
N PRO A 277 -4.73 -8.90 -0.76
CA PRO A 277 -5.95 -8.70 0.01
C PRO A 277 -7.08 -8.05 -0.79
N LEU A 278 -8.29 -8.30 -0.30
CA LEU A 278 -9.51 -7.70 -0.83
C LEU A 278 -9.73 -6.33 -0.20
N LEU A 279 -10.03 -5.36 -1.04
CA LEU A 279 -10.38 -4.02 -0.63
C LEU A 279 -11.85 -3.95 -0.18
N ARG A 280 -12.08 -3.46 1.03
CA ARG A 280 -13.42 -3.05 1.48
C ARG A 280 -13.76 -1.66 0.96
N SER A 281 -14.05 -1.57 -0.34
CA SER A 281 -14.44 -0.31 -0.97
C SER A 281 -15.90 0.06 -0.68
N ASN A 282 -16.14 1.36 -0.50
CA ASN A 282 -17.46 1.95 -0.28
C ASN A 282 -18.31 2.06 -1.57
N GLY A 283 -17.68 1.92 -2.74
CA GLY A 283 -18.33 2.09 -4.05
C GLY A 283 -18.46 0.81 -4.84
N CYS A 284 -18.76 -0.32 -4.19
CA CYS A 284 -19.03 -1.59 -4.88
C CYS A 284 -20.47 -1.64 -5.39
N THR A 285 -20.65 -2.20 -6.58
CA THR A 285 -21.97 -2.48 -7.15
C THR A 285 -22.51 -3.80 -6.56
N TRP A 286 -23.67 -3.75 -5.90
CA TRP A 286 -24.29 -4.91 -5.21
C TRP A 286 -25.44 -5.57 -5.98
N THR A 287 -25.53 -5.35 -7.29
CA THR A 287 -26.58 -5.90 -8.14
C THR A 287 -26.27 -7.36 -8.52
N HIS A 288 -27.32 -8.17 -8.57
CA HIS A 288 -27.38 -9.55 -9.06
C HIS A 288 -28.53 -9.66 -10.07
#